data_AF-A0AA90TBF7-F1
#
_entry.id   AF-A0AA90TBF7-F1
#
_cell.length_a   1.000
_cell.length_b   1.000
_cell.length_c   1.000
_cell.angle_alpha   90.00
_cell.angle_beta   90.00
_cell.angle_gamma   90.00
#
_symmetry.space_group_name_H-M   'P 1'
#
loop_
_entity.id
_entity.type
_entity.pdbx_description
1 polymer ?
#
loop_
_entity_poly.entity_id
_entity_poly.type
_entity_poly.pdbx_seq_one_letter_code
_entity_poly.pdbx_strand_id
1 'polypeptide(L)'
;MITLHIRDEYGIFLGSVTVDEMGPLPERSVAQAPPILTGTQVARWNGDGWDVMAARPAQSDGAVAPTQAEYTAALEATYDAKAAERGYDSRLTCALRAGYAGPFQKEATVFAIWMDSCNAKAYSIMGQVLRGEIKYPTVVALLAMMPTMAWPQ
;
A
#
# COMPACT_ATOMS: atom_id res chain seq x y z
N MET A 1 -41.72 -7.80 -12.25
CA MET A 1 -40.58 -8.17 -11.38
C MET A 1 -39.34 -8.23 -12.25
N ILE A 2 -38.37 -7.35 -12.00
CA ILE A 2 -37.12 -7.27 -12.77
C ILE A 2 -35.96 -7.81 -11.93
N THR A 3 -35.03 -8.51 -12.56
CA THR A 3 -33.77 -8.93 -11.93
C THR A 3 -32.71 -7.88 -12.19
N LEU A 4 -32.06 -7.42 -11.12
CA LEU A 4 -31.00 -6.44 -11.17
C LEU A 4 -29.73 -7.03 -10.59
N HIS A 5 -28.60 -6.67 -11.21
CA HIS A 5 -27.28 -7.16 -10.87
C HIS A 5 -26.51 -6.07 -10.12
N ILE A 6 -26.15 -6.38 -8.87
CA ILE A 6 -25.51 -5.44 -7.94
C ILE A 6 -23.99 -5.46 -8.18
N ARG A 7 -23.38 -4.27 -8.16
CA ARG A 7 -21.93 -4.08 -8.24
C ARG A 7 -21.39 -3.33 -7.02
N ASP A 8 -20.12 -3.56 -6.70
CA ASP A 8 -19.40 -2.75 -5.69
C ASP A 8 -18.98 -1.38 -6.24
N GLU A 9 -18.27 -0.59 -5.44
CA GLU A 9 -17.76 0.72 -5.86
C GLU A 9 -16.75 0.68 -7.02
N TYR A 10 -16.13 -0.48 -7.26
CA TYR A 10 -15.18 -0.71 -8.34
C TYR A 10 -15.85 -1.28 -9.60
N GLY A 11 -17.18 -1.44 -9.56
CA GLY A 11 -17.98 -1.98 -10.65
C GLY A 11 -17.96 -3.51 -10.73
N ILE A 12 -17.47 -4.22 -9.72
CA ILE A 12 -17.40 -5.69 -9.72
C ILE A 12 -18.75 -6.29 -9.31
N PHE A 13 -19.23 -7.27 -10.07
CA PHE A 13 -20.47 -8.00 -9.79
C PHE A 13 -20.43 -8.68 -8.41
N LEU A 14 -21.47 -8.46 -7.60
CA LEU A 14 -21.64 -9.02 -6.26
C LEU A 14 -22.76 -10.06 -6.17
N GLY A 15 -23.77 -9.98 -7.04
CA GLY A 15 -24.94 -10.84 -6.99
C GLY A 15 -26.15 -10.18 -7.66
N SER A 16 -27.28 -10.89 -7.62
CA SER A 16 -28.52 -10.45 -8.25
C SER A 16 -29.63 -10.33 -7.22
N VAL A 17 -30.53 -9.35 -7.42
CA VAL A 17 -31.73 -9.16 -6.61
C VAL A 17 -32.93 -8.99 -7.53
N THR A 18 -34.06 -9.57 -7.16
CA THR A 18 -35.33 -9.36 -7.86
C THR A 18 -36.09 -8.24 -7.15
N VAL A 19 -36.51 -7.25 -7.91
CA VAL A 19 -37.28 -6.11 -7.40
C VAL A 19 -38.56 -5.93 -8.19
N ASP A 20 -39.54 -5.25 -7.57
CA ASP A 20 -40.72 -4.78 -8.27
C ASP A 20 -40.32 -3.70 -9.30
N GLU A 21 -40.94 -3.72 -10.47
CA GLU A 21 -40.63 -2.79 -11.58
C GLU A 21 -40.97 -1.34 -11.25
N MET A 22 -41.97 -1.14 -10.39
CA MET A 22 -42.37 0.18 -9.89
C MET A 22 -41.70 0.54 -8.56
N GLY A 23 -40.83 -0.34 -8.04
CA GLY A 23 -40.13 -0.16 -6.79
C GLY A 23 -38.85 0.68 -6.92
N PRO A 24 -38.25 1.10 -5.80
CA PRO A 24 -36.96 1.79 -5.82
C PRO A 24 -35.86 0.89 -6.37
N LEU A 25 -35.03 1.43 -7.26
CA LEU A 25 -33.87 0.73 -7.80
C LEU A 25 -32.77 0.66 -6.72
N PRO A 26 -32.23 -0.53 -6.42
CA PRO A 26 -31.07 -0.67 -5.55
C PRO A 26 -29.89 0.14 -6.10
N GLU A 27 -29.13 0.78 -5.21
CA GLU A 27 -27.91 1.47 -5.60
C GLU A 27 -26.95 0.52 -6.31
N ARG A 28 -26.19 1.07 -7.28
CA ARG A 28 -25.16 0.33 -8.01
C ARG A 28 -25.72 -0.96 -8.63
N SER A 29 -26.91 -0.88 -9.21
CA SER A 29 -27.53 -1.99 -9.92
C SER A 29 -27.53 -1.77 -11.44
N VAL A 30 -27.49 -2.84 -12.22
CA VAL A 30 -27.73 -2.84 -13.68
C VAL A 30 -28.68 -3.97 -14.06
N ALA A 31 -29.50 -3.74 -15.09
CA ALA A 31 -30.42 -4.77 -15.59
C ALA A 31 -29.73 -5.81 -16.50
N GLN A 32 -28.58 -5.47 -17.10
CA GLN A 32 -27.88 -6.39 -17.98
C GLN A 32 -27.21 -7.51 -17.17
N ALA A 33 -27.45 -8.75 -17.56
CA ALA A 33 -26.87 -9.91 -16.90
C ALA A 33 -25.35 -10.02 -17.14
N PRO A 34 -24.58 -10.38 -16.10
CA PRO A 34 -23.16 -10.67 -16.27
C PRO A 34 -22.96 -11.93 -17.14
N PRO A 35 -21.84 -12.03 -17.86
CA PRO A 35 -21.43 -13.26 -18.54
C PRO A 35 -21.27 -14.42 -17.57
N ILE A 36 -21.30 -15.64 -18.09
CA ILE A 36 -21.00 -16.84 -17.30
C ILE A 36 -19.53 -16.78 -16.85
N LEU A 37 -19.33 -16.76 -15.54
CA LEU A 37 -18.00 -16.75 -14.92
C LEU A 37 -17.57 -18.17 -14.57
N THR A 38 -16.29 -18.47 -14.73
CA THR A 38 -15.68 -19.76 -14.38
C THR A 38 -14.50 -19.57 -13.44
N GLY A 39 -14.30 -20.53 -12.52
CA GLY A 39 -13.19 -20.50 -11.57
C GLY A 39 -13.16 -19.21 -10.74
N THR A 40 -12.08 -18.44 -10.86
CA THR A 40 -11.84 -17.18 -10.14
C THR A 40 -12.28 -15.93 -10.91
N GLN A 41 -12.90 -16.09 -12.07
CA GLN A 41 -13.28 -14.94 -12.92
C GLN A 41 -14.29 -14.03 -12.22
N VAL A 42 -14.21 -12.73 -12.54
CA VAL A 42 -15.19 -11.73 -12.11
C VAL A 42 -15.67 -10.91 -13.30
N ALA A 43 -16.91 -10.41 -13.23
CA ALA A 43 -17.45 -9.46 -14.20
C ALA A 43 -17.30 -8.03 -13.65
N ARG A 44 -16.78 -7.11 -14.45
CA ARG A 44 -16.68 -5.68 -14.14
C ARG A 44 -17.56 -4.87 -15.09
N TRP A 45 -18.45 -4.06 -14.54
CA TRP A 45 -19.26 -3.12 -15.30
C TRP A 45 -18.41 -1.94 -15.79
N ASN A 46 -18.38 -1.70 -17.10
CA ASN A 46 -17.63 -0.60 -17.72
C ASN A 46 -18.48 0.61 -18.12
N GLY A 47 -19.79 0.57 -17.85
CA GLY A 47 -20.75 1.62 -18.22
C GLY A 47 -21.70 1.19 -19.33
N ASP A 48 -21.25 0.32 -20.23
CA ASP A 48 -22.01 -0.17 -21.39
C ASP A 48 -22.21 -1.68 -21.36
N GLY A 49 -21.28 -2.40 -20.74
CA GLY A 49 -21.35 -3.85 -20.59
C GLY A 49 -20.44 -4.41 -19.49
N TRP A 50 -20.34 -5.73 -19.49
CA TRP A 50 -19.53 -6.49 -18.53
C TRP A 50 -18.23 -6.99 -19.17
N ASP A 51 -17.11 -6.54 -18.62
CA ASP A 51 -15.79 -7.09 -18.94
C ASP A 51 -15.50 -8.28 -18.02
N VAL A 52 -15.14 -9.43 -18.62
CA VAL A 52 -14.72 -10.61 -17.85
C VAL A 52 -13.24 -10.48 -17.51
N MET A 53 -12.92 -10.52 -16.23
CA MET A 53 -11.56 -10.48 -15.71
C MET A 53 -11.19 -11.84 -15.12
N ALA A 54 -9.93 -12.25 -15.27
CA ALA A 54 -9.42 -13.54 -14.77
C ALA A 54 -9.53 -13.70 -13.24
N ALA A 55 -9.40 -12.59 -12.52
CA ALA A 55 -9.60 -12.49 -11.08
C ALA A 55 -9.99 -11.05 -10.73
N ARG A 56 -10.58 -10.86 -9.54
CA ARG A 56 -10.79 -9.53 -8.95
C ARG A 56 -9.42 -8.83 -8.85
N PRO A 57 -9.27 -7.61 -9.38
CA PRO A 57 -8.07 -6.82 -9.14
C PRO A 57 -7.81 -6.73 -7.64
N ALA A 58 -6.54 -6.73 -7.23
CA ALA A 58 -6.18 -6.53 -5.83
C ALA A 58 -6.77 -5.20 -5.35
N GLN A 59 -7.87 -5.27 -4.60
CA GLN A 59 -8.51 -4.08 -4.04
C GLN A 59 -7.63 -3.50 -2.94
N SER A 60 -7.48 -2.18 -2.91
CA SER A 60 -7.17 -1.49 -1.68
C SER A 60 -8.35 -1.71 -0.74
N ASP A 61 -8.13 -2.20 0.47
CA ASP A 61 -9.18 -2.67 1.39
C ASP A 61 -10.03 -1.51 1.99
N GLY A 62 -10.31 -0.44 1.22
CA GLY A 62 -10.97 0.78 1.67
C GLY A 62 -10.15 1.64 2.65
N ALA A 63 -9.05 1.12 3.18
CA ALA A 63 -8.06 1.91 3.88
C ALA A 63 -7.41 2.88 2.89
N VAL A 64 -7.55 4.18 3.15
CA VAL A 64 -6.84 5.23 2.41
C VAL A 64 -5.36 4.84 2.36
N ALA A 65 -4.84 4.60 1.16
CA ALA A 65 -3.43 4.25 1.00
C ALA A 65 -2.58 5.35 1.65
N PRO A 66 -1.58 5.02 2.49
CA PRO A 66 -0.75 6.04 3.10
C PRO A 66 -0.11 6.89 2.00
N THR A 67 -0.13 8.20 2.22
CA THR A 67 0.53 9.18 1.37
C THR A 67 2.05 9.00 1.44
N GLN A 68 2.76 9.47 0.40
CA GLN A 68 4.22 9.48 0.41
C GLN A 68 4.77 10.25 1.63
N ALA A 69 4.09 11.32 2.06
CA ALA A 69 4.48 12.09 3.23
C ALA A 69 4.38 11.27 4.53
N GLU A 70 3.34 10.45 4.68
CA GLU A 70 3.17 9.58 5.85
C GLU A 70 4.24 8.49 5.92
N TYR A 71 4.62 7.88 4.79
CA TYR A 71 5.73 6.92 4.76
C TYR A 71 7.07 7.59 5.12
N THR A 72 7.35 8.75 4.54
CA THR A 72 8.58 9.50 4.82
C THR A 72 8.64 9.84 6.32
N ALA A 73 7.58 10.42 6.88
CA ALA A 73 7.53 10.78 8.30
C ALA A 73 7.75 9.56 9.22
N ALA A 74 7.17 8.41 8.88
CA ALA A 74 7.32 7.19 9.67
C ALA A 74 8.75 6.61 9.60
N LEU A 75 9.39 6.65 8.43
CA LEU A 75 10.79 6.27 8.27
C LEU A 75 11.71 7.21 9.05
N GLU A 76 11.51 8.53 8.90
CA GLU A 76 12.28 9.53 9.62
C GLU A 76 12.17 9.40 11.13
N ALA A 77 10.96 9.19 11.66
CA ALA A 77 10.76 8.93 13.08
C ALA A 77 11.46 7.65 13.55
N THR A 78 11.48 6.61 12.71
CA THR A 78 12.22 5.36 13.00
C THR A 78 13.73 5.61 13.06
N TYR A 79 14.25 6.43 12.16
CA TYR A 79 15.67 6.80 12.13
C TYR A 79 16.06 7.65 13.34
N ASP A 80 15.24 8.63 13.70
CA ASP A 80 15.46 9.49 14.86
C ASP A 80 15.42 8.66 16.15
N ALA A 81 14.45 7.74 16.29
CA ALA A 81 14.37 6.83 17.43
C ALA A 81 15.60 5.92 17.54
N LYS A 82 16.08 5.39 16.41
CA LYS A 82 17.30 4.58 16.38
C LYS A 82 18.51 5.41 16.82
N ALA A 83 18.69 6.62 16.26
CA ALA A 83 19.78 7.52 16.62
C ALA A 83 19.78 7.88 18.12
N ALA A 84 18.60 8.08 18.71
CA ALA A 84 18.45 8.39 20.13
C ALA A 84 18.99 7.29 21.07
N GLU A 85 19.06 6.02 20.63
CA GLU A 85 19.68 4.92 21.41
C GLU A 85 21.15 5.19 21.76
N ARG A 86 21.83 6.06 21.00
CA ARG A 86 23.22 6.47 21.21
C ARG A 86 23.35 7.94 21.66
N GLY A 87 22.25 8.57 22.06
CA GLY A 87 22.23 9.94 22.57
C GLY A 87 22.34 11.04 21.51
N TYR A 88 22.12 10.70 20.24
CA TYR A 88 21.95 11.71 19.18
C TYR A 88 20.58 12.36 19.28
N ASP A 89 20.49 13.66 19.03
CA ASP A 89 19.27 14.45 18.99
C ASP A 89 18.40 14.15 17.75
N SER A 90 19.02 13.74 16.63
CA SER A 90 18.30 13.37 15.41
C SER A 90 19.13 12.42 14.53
N ARG A 91 18.47 11.82 13.53
CA ARG A 91 19.11 11.09 12.45
C ARG A 91 20.17 11.93 11.73
N LEU A 92 19.95 13.25 11.64
CA LEU A 92 20.84 14.16 10.93
C LEU A 92 22.16 14.31 11.66
N THR A 93 22.14 14.48 12.98
CA THR A 93 23.37 14.62 13.75
C THR A 93 24.15 13.31 13.84
N CYS A 94 23.45 12.17 13.92
CA CYS A 94 24.09 10.87 13.82
C CYS A 94 24.74 10.67 12.43
N ALA A 95 23.99 10.82 11.35
CA ALA A 95 24.49 10.65 9.98
C ALA A 95 25.64 11.62 9.65
N LEU A 96 25.57 12.87 10.13
CA LEU A 96 26.64 13.86 9.94
C LEU A 96 27.99 13.38 10.49
N ARG A 97 28.00 12.66 11.63
CA ARG A 97 29.25 12.14 12.22
C ARG A 97 29.96 11.11 11.34
N ALA A 98 29.28 10.49 10.38
CA ALA A 98 29.91 9.57 9.44
C ALA A 98 30.95 10.27 8.54
N GLY A 99 30.76 11.57 8.28
CA GLY A 99 31.60 12.38 7.40
C GLY A 99 32.88 12.94 8.04
N TYR A 100 33.09 12.75 9.34
CA TYR A 100 34.23 13.32 10.07
C TYR A 100 35.01 12.24 10.79
N ALA A 101 36.34 12.31 10.72
CA ALA A 101 37.20 11.45 11.54
C ALA A 101 37.00 11.78 13.03
N GLY A 102 36.78 10.75 13.83
CA GLY A 102 36.53 10.91 15.26
C GLY A 102 35.97 9.65 15.92
N PRO A 103 35.78 9.68 17.25
CA PRO A 103 35.34 8.51 18.01
C PRO A 103 33.96 7.98 17.60
N PHE A 104 33.11 8.85 17.04
CA PHE A 104 31.74 8.52 16.65
C PHE A 104 31.60 8.07 15.18
N GLN A 105 32.66 8.18 14.39
CA GLN A 105 32.57 7.95 12.95
C GLN A 105 32.11 6.53 12.62
N LYS A 106 32.70 5.52 13.27
CA LYS A 106 32.42 4.10 13.01
C LYS A 106 30.93 3.78 13.18
N GLU A 107 30.33 4.18 14.28
CA GLU A 107 28.89 3.94 14.54
C GLU A 107 27.99 4.75 13.62
N ALA A 108 28.35 6.00 13.35
CA ALA A 108 27.61 6.87 12.45
C ALA A 108 27.63 6.37 11.00
N THR A 109 28.75 5.80 10.54
CA THR A 109 28.85 5.15 9.23
C THR A 109 27.89 3.96 9.12
N VAL A 110 27.83 3.09 10.15
CA VAL A 110 26.90 1.96 10.18
C VAL A 110 25.45 2.46 10.15
N PHE A 111 25.12 3.48 10.94
CA PHE A 111 23.80 4.10 10.95
C PHE A 111 23.43 4.69 9.58
N ALA A 112 24.31 5.48 8.97
CA ALA A 112 24.07 6.12 7.68
C ALA A 112 23.85 5.10 6.56
N ILE A 113 24.64 4.03 6.51
CA ILE A 113 24.47 2.92 5.54
C ILE A 113 23.12 2.23 5.74
N TRP A 114 22.73 1.97 6.99
CA TRP A 114 21.44 1.36 7.31
C TRP A 114 20.27 2.25 6.87
N MET A 115 20.31 3.54 7.23
CA MET A 115 19.29 4.52 6.85
C MET A 115 19.13 4.61 5.33
N ASP A 116 20.24 4.67 4.59
CA ASP A 116 20.21 4.70 3.12
C ASP A 116 19.64 3.41 2.53
N SER A 117 19.97 2.26 3.12
CA SER A 117 19.41 0.95 2.73
C SER A 117 17.90 0.87 2.95
N CYS A 118 17.39 1.45 4.04
CA CYS A 118 15.96 1.57 4.30
C CYS A 118 15.28 2.46 3.24
N ASN A 119 15.84 3.63 2.93
CA ASN A 119 15.31 4.52 1.90
C ASN A 119 15.29 3.87 0.51
N ALA A 120 16.39 3.22 0.11
CA ALA A 120 16.48 2.50 -1.16
C ALA A 120 15.43 1.37 -1.25
N LYS A 121 15.23 0.62 -0.15
CA LYS A 121 14.20 -0.41 -0.07
C LYS A 121 12.80 0.18 -0.20
N ALA A 122 12.51 1.28 0.50
CA ALA A 122 11.23 1.97 0.42
C ALA A 122 10.93 2.46 -1.01
N TYR A 123 11.91 3.05 -1.70
CA TYR A 123 11.75 3.44 -3.11
C TYR A 123 11.50 2.25 -4.03
N SER A 124 12.19 1.13 -3.82
CA SER A 124 11.94 -0.11 -4.57
C SER A 124 10.50 -0.61 -4.39
N ILE A 125 10.01 -0.63 -3.15
CA ILE A 125 8.63 -1.02 -2.81
C ILE A 125 7.63 -0.08 -3.49
N MET A 126 7.82 1.24 -3.39
CA MET A 126 6.94 2.20 -4.06
C MET A 126 6.97 2.04 -5.59
N GLY A 127 8.12 1.70 -6.17
CA GLY A 127 8.21 1.35 -7.60
C GLY A 127 7.37 0.12 -7.96
N GLN A 128 7.37 -0.92 -7.13
CA GLN A 128 6.54 -2.13 -7.32
C GLN A 128 5.04 -1.79 -7.19
N VAL A 129 4.67 -0.95 -6.22
CA VAL A 129 3.30 -0.46 -6.05
C VAL A 129 2.82 0.29 -7.30
N LEU A 130 3.63 1.22 -7.82
CA LEU A 130 3.30 2.00 -9.01
C LEU A 130 3.20 1.15 -10.29
N ARG A 131 3.90 0.01 -10.34
CA ARG A 131 3.77 -0.99 -11.42
C ARG A 131 2.61 -1.97 -11.20
N GLY A 132 1.90 -1.89 -10.07
CA GLY A 132 0.80 -2.80 -9.73
C GLY A 132 1.24 -4.20 -9.32
N GLU A 133 2.53 -4.40 -9.00
CA GLU A 133 3.09 -5.69 -8.60
C GLU A 133 2.73 -6.06 -7.15
N ILE A 134 2.57 -5.05 -6.29
CA ILE A 134 2.17 -5.21 -4.89
C ILE A 134 1.11 -4.18 -4.50
N LYS A 135 0.32 -4.50 -3.46
CA LYS A 135 -0.58 -3.52 -2.82
C LYS A 135 0.23 -2.45 -2.06
N TYR A 136 -0.34 -1.26 -1.90
CA TYR A 136 0.20 -0.26 -0.96
C TYR A 136 0.31 -0.89 0.43
N PRO A 137 1.52 -0.99 1.02
CA PRO A 137 1.67 -1.51 2.37
C PRO A 137 1.07 -0.54 3.39
N THR A 138 0.63 -1.01 4.55
CA THR A 138 0.41 -0.08 5.67
C THR A 138 1.75 0.50 6.12
N VAL A 139 1.75 1.63 6.83
CA VAL A 139 2.99 2.20 7.41
C VAL A 139 3.73 1.16 8.26
N VAL A 140 3.01 0.42 9.10
CA VAL A 140 3.59 -0.64 9.95
C VAL A 140 4.19 -1.77 9.10
N ALA A 141 3.49 -2.20 8.05
CA ALA A 141 3.98 -3.24 7.15
C ALA A 141 5.24 -2.78 6.39
N LEU A 142 5.28 -1.52 5.94
CA LEU A 142 6.47 -0.95 5.29
C LEU A 142 7.67 -0.98 6.24
N LEU A 143 7.50 -0.48 7.47
CA LEU A 143 8.59 -0.45 8.46
C LEU A 143 9.10 -1.85 8.80
N ALA A 144 8.22 -2.85 8.86
CA ALA A 144 8.60 -4.24 9.09
C ALA A 144 9.41 -4.87 7.93
N MET A 145 9.33 -4.31 6.72
CA MET A 145 10.12 -4.75 5.57
C MET A 145 11.52 -4.13 5.52
N MET A 146 11.81 -3.16 6.41
CA MET A 146 13.09 -2.48 6.43
C MET A 146 14.19 -3.37 7.03
N PRO A 147 15.44 -3.25 6.55
CA PRO A 147 16.58 -3.91 7.18
C PRO A 147 16.65 -3.59 8.67
N THR A 148 17.08 -4.54 9.48
CA THR A 148 17.36 -4.32 10.90
C THR A 148 18.75 -3.72 11.10
N MET A 149 18.91 -2.87 12.11
CA MET A 149 20.18 -2.23 12.45
C MET A 149 20.77 -2.83 13.73
N ALA A 150 22.09 -3.07 13.72
CA ALA A 150 22.87 -3.35 14.93
C ALA A 150 24.03 -2.36 15.04
N TRP A 151 24.20 -1.76 16.21
CA TRP A 151 25.33 -0.88 16.48
C TRP A 151 26.64 -1.68 16.51
N PRO A 152 27.76 -1.11 16.03
CA PRO A 152 29.04 -1.77 16.18
C PRO A 152 29.40 -1.91 17.66
N GLN A 153 30.11 -3.00 17.98
CA GLN A 153 30.83 -3.15 19.24
C GLN A 153 32.06 -2.23 19.28
#